data_AF-A0A1H1G0Q5-F1
#
_entry.id   AF-A0A1H1G0Q5-F1
#
_cell.length_a   1.000
_cell.length_b   1.000
_cell.length_c   1.000
_cell.angle_alpha   90.00
_cell.angle_beta   90.00
_cell.angle_gamma   90.00
#
_symmetry.space_group_name_H-M   'P 1'
#
loop_
_entity.id
_entity.type
_entity.pdbx_description
1 polymer ?
#
loop_
_entity_poly.entity_id
_entity_poly.type
_entity_poly.pdbx_seq_one_letter_code
_entity_poly.pdbx_strand_id
1 'polypeptide(L)'
;MTDSPADATPYEVLGVPATADDDELRRAYRRAARESHPDLGGDARRFRQVQIAWERVGTPAARRAYDVGSRGSAGQSASGPSGSSAWRPDSGRDAYAPPAARRDTRPRARSHGHPGGRSREVFLQAEREWVGLGDPIEDPYDPTLIRSAPRHIRRLLAEALAEEATASIVADMGIGVTVWHDLDAGAEGKLDHAVLAPSGLWALESIDWGAPVRIEHGEIVGETLAPGERPVKELVRAARAVQKQTRVRFTGRLLVVPDSAVDEDVQVVGSPRKPTALVVRRTALGQVLNGVFSPEGSVDVFEIRDRLQQTVRFV
;
A
#
# COMPACT_ATOMS: atom_id res chain seq x y z
N MET A 1 -5.96 9.16 -8.24
CA MET A 1 -6.89 8.72 -7.17
C MET A 1 -6.29 9.17 -5.85
N THR A 2 -6.97 9.01 -4.72
CA THR A 2 -6.22 8.71 -3.49
C THR A 2 -5.43 7.44 -3.79
N ASP A 3 -4.10 7.46 -3.65
CA ASP A 3 -3.25 6.34 -4.08
C ASP A 3 -3.48 5.08 -3.21
N SER A 4 -4.23 5.24 -2.11
CA SER A 4 -4.59 4.18 -1.18
C SER A 4 -6.10 4.07 -0.90
N PRO A 5 -6.65 2.85 -0.76
CA PRO A 5 -7.98 2.63 -0.18
C PRO A 5 -8.13 3.13 1.27
N ALA A 6 -7.03 3.17 2.03
CA ALA A 6 -7.03 3.59 3.43
C ALA A 6 -7.13 5.11 3.61
N ASP A 7 -6.87 5.88 2.55
CA ASP A 7 -6.95 7.35 2.58
C ASP A 7 -8.34 7.82 3.02
N ALA A 8 -8.37 8.93 3.77
CA ALA A 8 -9.64 9.53 4.18
C ALA A 8 -10.50 9.90 2.96
N THR A 9 -11.77 9.50 2.97
CA THR A 9 -12.76 9.91 1.98
C THR A 9 -13.03 11.42 2.12
N PRO A 10 -13.53 12.12 1.07
CA PRO A 10 -13.92 13.52 1.17
C PRO A 10 -14.92 13.78 2.32
N TYR A 11 -15.83 12.84 2.57
CA TYR A 11 -16.80 12.94 3.66
C TYR A 11 -16.12 12.85 5.03
N GLU A 12 -15.17 11.93 5.21
CA GLU A 12 -14.36 11.82 6.43
C GLU A 12 -13.48 13.06 6.65
N VAL A 13 -12.85 13.59 5.60
CA VAL A 13 -12.04 14.83 5.66
C VAL A 13 -12.91 16.02 6.10
N LEU A 14 -14.15 16.10 5.62
CA LEU A 14 -15.10 17.15 5.99
C LEU A 14 -15.80 16.87 7.33
N GLY A 15 -15.65 15.68 7.90
CA GLY A 15 -16.25 15.27 9.16
C GLY A 15 -17.78 15.13 9.10
N VAL A 16 -18.31 14.59 8.00
CA VAL A 16 -19.74 14.33 7.79
C VAL A 16 -19.99 12.92 7.25
N PRO A 17 -21.17 12.32 7.48
CA PRO A 17 -21.52 11.05 6.84
C PRO A 17 -21.73 11.25 5.33
N ALA A 18 -21.53 10.19 4.53
CA ALA A 18 -21.81 10.21 3.09
C ALA A 18 -23.29 10.50 2.76
N THR A 19 -24.19 10.30 3.73
CA THR A 19 -25.63 10.59 3.66
C THR A 19 -25.98 12.04 3.99
N ALA A 20 -25.02 12.89 4.37
CA ALA A 20 -25.26 14.29 4.73
C ALA A 20 -25.93 15.06 3.58
N ASP A 21 -26.84 15.97 3.90
CA ASP A 21 -27.47 16.81 2.88
C ASP A 21 -26.50 17.90 2.35
N ASP A 22 -26.88 18.56 1.25
CA ASP A 22 -26.03 19.58 0.60
C ASP A 22 -25.80 20.81 1.49
N ASP A 23 -26.69 21.09 2.45
CA ASP A 23 -26.53 22.20 3.39
C ASP A 23 -25.54 21.83 4.52
N GLU A 24 -25.63 20.63 5.07
CA GLU A 24 -24.68 20.05 6.02
C GLU A 24 -23.28 20.00 5.42
N LEU A 25 -23.15 19.52 4.17
CA LEU A 25 -21.88 19.44 3.48
C LEU A 25 -21.24 20.83 3.32
N ARG A 26 -22.03 21.84 2.92
CA ARG A 26 -21.58 23.24 2.83
C ARG A 26 -21.17 23.81 4.19
N ARG A 27 -21.92 23.52 5.25
CA ARG A 27 -21.60 23.96 6.62
C ARG A 27 -20.30 23.32 7.10
N ALA A 28 -20.14 22.02 6.88
CA ALA A 28 -18.97 21.25 7.29
C ALA A 28 -17.70 21.75 6.59
N TYR A 29 -17.77 22.00 5.27
CA TYR A 29 -16.66 22.59 4.53
C TYR A 29 -16.22 23.95 5.11
N ARG A 30 -17.15 24.87 5.35
CA ARG A 30 -16.81 26.19 5.93
C ARG A 30 -16.14 26.06 7.29
N ARG A 31 -16.60 25.15 8.13
CA ARG A 31 -15.99 24.86 9.43
C ARG A 31 -14.59 24.29 9.27
N ALA A 32 -14.44 23.22 8.50
CA ALA A 32 -13.16 22.55 8.28
C ALA A 32 -12.12 23.48 7.63
N ALA A 33 -12.52 24.32 6.68
CA ALA A 33 -11.64 25.29 6.03
C ALA A 33 -11.15 26.36 7.02
N ARG A 34 -12.01 26.85 7.91
CA ARG A 34 -11.63 27.82 8.95
C ARG A 34 -10.69 27.20 9.98
N GLU A 35 -10.97 25.98 10.43
CA GLU A 35 -10.15 25.27 11.44
C GLU A 35 -8.76 24.91 10.91
N SER A 36 -8.63 24.62 9.62
CA SER A 36 -7.36 24.24 9.00
C SER A 36 -6.56 25.40 8.40
N HIS A 37 -7.11 26.62 8.38
CA HIS A 37 -6.48 27.76 7.69
C HIS A 37 -5.12 28.15 8.31
N PRO A 38 -4.03 28.23 7.52
CA PRO A 38 -2.68 28.51 8.04
C PRO A 38 -2.58 29.87 8.73
N ASP A 39 -3.24 30.92 8.19
CA ASP A 39 -3.24 32.24 8.82
C ASP A 39 -4.03 32.30 10.14
N LEU A 40 -4.82 31.27 10.44
CA LEU A 40 -5.56 31.14 11.70
C LEU A 40 -4.88 30.13 12.65
N GLY A 41 -3.65 29.72 12.36
CA GLY A 41 -2.89 28.75 13.15
C GLY A 41 -3.22 27.29 12.83
N GLY A 42 -3.93 27.01 11.74
CA GLY A 42 -4.21 25.67 11.25
C GLY A 42 -3.06 25.06 10.43
N ASP A 43 -3.17 23.78 10.12
CA ASP A 43 -2.18 23.06 9.32
C ASP A 43 -2.45 23.19 7.81
N ALA A 44 -1.44 23.67 7.07
CA ALA A 44 -1.52 23.86 5.62
C ALA A 44 -1.76 22.54 4.86
N ARG A 45 -1.29 21.39 5.35
CA ARG A 45 -1.58 20.09 4.71
C ARG A 45 -3.05 19.74 4.84
N ARG A 46 -3.59 19.86 6.07
CA ARG A 46 -5.02 19.66 6.34
C ARG A 46 -5.89 20.61 5.52
N PHE A 47 -5.50 21.88 5.36
CA PHE A 47 -6.24 22.83 4.53
C PHE A 47 -6.33 22.37 3.08
N ARG A 48 -5.22 21.91 2.49
CA ARG A 48 -5.22 21.35 1.13
C ARG A 48 -6.12 20.12 1.01
N GLN A 49 -6.11 19.23 1.99
CA GLN A 49 -7.01 18.06 2.01
C GLN A 49 -8.47 18.49 2.02
N VAL A 50 -8.84 19.50 2.81
CA VAL A 50 -10.21 20.06 2.85
C VAL A 50 -10.61 20.65 1.50
N GLN A 51 -9.72 21.38 0.83
CA GLN A 51 -9.99 21.91 -0.53
C GLN A 51 -10.22 20.78 -1.54
N ILE A 52 -9.34 19.79 -1.59
CA ILE A 52 -9.47 18.63 -2.49
C ILE A 52 -10.75 17.85 -2.20
N ALA A 53 -11.12 17.69 -0.92
CA ALA A 53 -12.38 17.06 -0.55
C ALA A 53 -13.58 17.85 -1.10
N TRP A 54 -13.58 19.17 -0.93
CA TRP A 54 -14.65 20.03 -1.45
C TRP A 54 -14.75 20.02 -2.98
N GLU A 55 -13.64 19.98 -3.70
CA GLU A 55 -13.65 19.83 -5.16
C GLU A 55 -14.35 18.53 -5.61
N ARG A 56 -14.21 17.46 -4.84
CA ARG A 56 -14.76 16.14 -5.16
C ARG A 56 -16.25 16.00 -4.85
N VAL A 57 -16.75 16.61 -3.77
CA VAL A 57 -18.14 16.40 -3.32
C VAL A 57 -18.96 17.69 -3.17
N GLY A 58 -18.36 18.87 -3.34
CA GLY A 58 -18.98 20.15 -3.01
C GLY A 58 -20.07 20.62 -3.97
N THR A 59 -20.20 20.01 -5.14
CA THR A 59 -21.31 20.28 -6.07
C THR A 59 -22.15 19.02 -6.29
N PRO A 60 -23.46 19.12 -6.58
CA PRO A 60 -24.27 17.93 -6.86
C PRO A 60 -23.73 17.08 -8.02
N ALA A 61 -23.12 17.72 -9.03
CA ALA A 61 -22.49 17.01 -10.14
C ALA A 61 -21.21 16.28 -9.72
N ALA A 62 -20.32 16.95 -8.99
CA ALA A 62 -19.08 16.35 -8.47
C ALA A 62 -19.39 15.22 -7.48
N ARG A 63 -20.32 15.45 -6.55
CA ARG A 63 -20.82 14.45 -5.60
C ARG A 63 -21.38 13.23 -6.30
N ARG A 64 -22.28 13.42 -7.28
CA ARG A 64 -22.76 12.30 -8.10
C ARG A 64 -21.64 11.63 -8.86
N ALA A 65 -20.69 12.35 -9.46
CA ALA A 65 -19.56 11.72 -10.14
C ALA A 65 -18.68 10.93 -9.17
N TYR A 66 -18.48 11.42 -7.95
CA TYR A 66 -17.77 10.74 -6.88
C TYR A 66 -18.52 9.48 -6.43
N ASP A 67 -19.84 9.55 -6.23
CA ASP A 67 -20.67 8.45 -5.73
C ASP A 67 -21.04 7.43 -6.85
N VAL A 68 -21.19 7.87 -8.11
CA VAL A 68 -21.64 7.08 -9.29
C VAL A 68 -20.50 6.65 -10.20
N GLY A 69 -19.39 7.41 -10.28
CA GLY A 69 -18.11 6.90 -10.81
C GLY A 69 -17.58 5.70 -10.03
N SER A 70 -18.29 5.36 -8.97
CA SER A 70 -18.25 4.15 -8.20
C SER A 70 -19.16 3.03 -8.76
N ARG A 71 -20.40 3.29 -9.16
CA ARG A 71 -21.35 2.28 -9.70
C ARG A 71 -21.22 2.02 -11.21
N GLY A 72 -20.26 2.63 -11.89
CA GLY A 72 -20.25 2.78 -13.36
C GLY A 72 -19.06 2.18 -14.11
N SER A 73 -18.17 1.41 -13.46
CA SER A 73 -17.06 0.71 -14.17
C SER A 73 -17.43 -0.72 -14.61
N ALA A 74 -18.71 -0.97 -14.88
CA ALA A 74 -19.17 -2.10 -15.66
C ALA A 74 -19.91 -1.56 -16.89
N GLY A 75 -19.16 -1.35 -17.98
CA GLY A 75 -19.72 -1.05 -19.30
C GLY A 75 -19.83 0.44 -19.63
N GLN A 76 -18.69 1.06 -19.99
CA GLN A 76 -18.62 2.09 -21.03
C GLN A 76 -17.16 2.39 -21.35
N SER A 77 -16.62 1.64 -22.31
CA SER A 77 -15.41 2.02 -23.04
C SER A 77 -15.65 3.37 -23.69
N ALA A 78 -14.99 4.42 -23.18
CA ALA A 78 -15.03 5.74 -23.75
C ALA A 78 -14.31 5.73 -25.11
N SER A 79 -15.10 5.88 -26.16
CA SER A 79 -14.72 6.16 -27.52
C SER A 79 -14.09 7.55 -27.63
N GLY A 80 -12.86 7.62 -28.16
CA GLY A 80 -12.22 8.83 -28.68
C GLY A 80 -11.95 8.66 -30.18
N PRO A 81 -12.27 9.63 -31.06
CA PRO A 81 -12.28 9.43 -32.51
C PRO A 81 -11.02 9.97 -33.22
N SER A 82 -10.41 9.15 -34.09
CA SER A 82 -9.78 9.53 -35.37
C SER A 82 -9.26 8.24 -36.02
N GLY A 83 -9.74 7.79 -37.18
CA GLY A 83 -9.27 8.28 -38.47
C GLY A 83 -8.87 7.09 -39.37
N SER A 84 -9.86 6.56 -40.09
CA SER A 84 -9.81 5.83 -41.38
C SER A 84 -8.66 4.84 -41.70
N SER A 85 -9.01 3.55 -41.88
CA SER A 85 -8.90 2.89 -43.20
C SER A 85 -9.73 1.59 -43.29
N ALA A 86 -10.66 1.63 -44.25
CA ALA A 86 -11.39 0.62 -45.01
C ALA A 86 -11.25 -0.92 -44.80
N TRP A 87 -12.44 -1.55 -44.77
CA TRP A 87 -12.90 -2.81 -45.44
C TRP A 87 -12.59 -4.23 -44.87
N ARG A 88 -13.52 -4.72 -44.02
CA ARG A 88 -14.40 -5.96 -44.05
C ARG A 88 -14.01 -7.23 -44.86
N PRO A 89 -14.65 -8.42 -44.59
CA PRO A 89 -15.07 -9.09 -43.33
C PRO A 89 -14.80 -10.64 -43.36
N ASP A 90 -15.33 -11.34 -42.33
CA ASP A 90 -15.53 -12.82 -42.21
C ASP A 90 -14.35 -13.60 -41.59
N SER A 91 -14.47 -14.52 -40.63
CA SER A 91 -15.55 -15.19 -39.90
C SER A 91 -14.93 -15.79 -38.62
N GLY A 92 -15.72 -15.96 -37.55
CA GLY A 92 -15.35 -16.90 -36.49
C GLY A 92 -15.26 -16.30 -35.10
N ARG A 93 -15.92 -16.99 -34.17
CA ARG A 93 -15.87 -16.81 -32.72
C ARG A 93 -14.43 -16.59 -32.25
N ASP A 94 -14.21 -15.59 -31.42
CA ASP A 94 -13.40 -15.71 -30.20
C ASP A 94 -13.59 -14.49 -29.32
N ALA A 95 -13.66 -14.74 -28.02
CA ALA A 95 -13.87 -13.77 -26.98
C ALA A 95 -12.83 -12.63 -27.05
N TYR A 96 -13.25 -11.41 -26.73
CA TYR A 96 -12.35 -10.29 -26.51
C TYR A 96 -11.39 -10.64 -25.36
N ALA A 97 -10.22 -11.19 -25.70
CA ALA A 97 -9.09 -11.28 -24.81
C ALA A 97 -8.39 -9.91 -24.85
N PRO A 98 -8.23 -9.21 -23.71
CA PRO A 98 -7.46 -7.97 -23.69
C PRO A 98 -6.03 -8.26 -24.19
N PRO A 99 -5.40 -7.34 -24.93
CA PRO A 99 -4.05 -7.54 -25.43
C PRO A 99 -3.13 -7.83 -24.24
N ALA A 100 -2.51 -9.01 -24.23
CA ALA A 100 -1.51 -9.36 -23.23
C ALA A 100 -0.45 -8.24 -23.19
N ALA A 101 -0.30 -7.61 -22.03
CA ALA A 101 0.74 -6.62 -21.81
C ALA A 101 2.07 -7.20 -22.31
N ARG A 102 2.78 -6.46 -23.16
CA ARG A 102 4.06 -6.90 -23.74
C ARG A 102 4.93 -7.42 -22.61
N ARG A 103 5.26 -8.72 -22.64
CA ARG A 103 6.13 -9.34 -21.63
C ARG A 103 7.48 -8.61 -21.68
N ASP A 104 7.77 -7.85 -20.64
CA ASP A 104 9.09 -7.24 -20.47
C ASP A 104 10.13 -8.38 -20.47
N THR A 105 11.06 -8.33 -21.42
CA THR A 105 12.09 -9.36 -21.59
C THR A 105 13.27 -9.15 -20.64
N ARG A 106 13.26 -8.08 -19.85
CA ARG A 106 14.29 -7.83 -18.85
C ARG A 106 14.32 -8.98 -17.83
N PRO A 107 15.52 -9.51 -17.52
CA PRO A 107 15.68 -10.48 -16.44
C PRO A 107 15.17 -9.91 -15.12
N ARG A 108 14.27 -10.62 -14.43
CA ARG A 108 13.65 -10.21 -13.16
C ARG A 108 14.34 -10.85 -11.96
N ALA A 109 14.06 -10.33 -10.76
CA ALA A 109 14.51 -10.94 -9.51
C ALA A 109 13.93 -12.36 -9.34
N ARG A 110 14.66 -13.21 -8.61
CA ARG A 110 14.13 -14.50 -8.17
C ARG A 110 13.13 -14.25 -7.03
N SER A 111 11.92 -14.78 -7.16
CA SER A 111 10.83 -14.57 -6.20
C SER A 111 10.26 -15.91 -5.73
N HIS A 112 9.98 -15.99 -4.43
CA HIS A 112 9.42 -17.15 -3.74
C HIS A 112 8.28 -16.70 -2.81
N GLY A 113 7.24 -17.53 -2.65
CA GLY A 113 6.04 -17.17 -1.90
C GLY A 113 5.02 -16.39 -2.74
N HIS A 114 3.93 -15.95 -2.10
CA HIS A 114 2.83 -15.24 -2.73
C HIS A 114 2.62 -13.87 -2.09
N PRO A 115 3.21 -12.78 -2.64
CA PRO A 115 3.11 -11.47 -2.01
C PRO A 115 1.66 -11.01 -1.92
N GLY A 116 1.26 -10.54 -0.74
CA GLY A 116 -0.08 -10.05 -0.47
C GLY A 116 -1.14 -11.14 -0.32
N GLY A 117 -0.79 -12.42 -0.47
CA GLY A 117 -1.75 -13.52 -0.47
C GLY A 117 -2.50 -13.60 0.86
N ARG A 118 -1.75 -13.66 1.97
CA ARG A 118 -2.32 -13.71 3.30
C ARG A 118 -3.13 -12.45 3.63
N SER A 119 -2.60 -11.28 3.27
CA SER A 119 -3.23 -9.98 3.50
C SER A 119 -4.56 -9.85 2.74
N ARG A 120 -4.62 -10.32 1.48
CA ARG A 120 -5.84 -10.37 0.67
C ARG A 120 -6.89 -11.29 1.27
N GLU A 121 -6.51 -12.47 1.74
CA GLU A 121 -7.45 -13.39 2.37
C GLU A 121 -8.10 -12.77 3.62
N VAL A 122 -7.31 -12.10 4.46
CA VAL A 122 -7.80 -11.40 5.65
C VAL A 122 -8.75 -10.26 5.26
N PHE A 123 -8.41 -9.49 4.23
CA PHE A 123 -9.31 -8.45 3.69
C PHE A 123 -10.63 -9.04 3.20
N LEU A 124 -10.59 -10.05 2.33
CA LEU A 124 -11.79 -10.68 1.75
C LEU A 124 -12.68 -11.31 2.83
N GLN A 125 -12.08 -11.88 3.87
CA GLN A 125 -12.81 -12.40 5.02
C GLN A 125 -13.55 -11.29 5.76
N ALA A 126 -12.84 -10.21 6.12
CA ALA A 126 -13.41 -9.07 6.84
C ALA A 126 -14.50 -8.36 6.03
N GLU A 127 -14.31 -8.21 4.72
CA GLU A 127 -15.30 -7.61 3.83
C GLU A 127 -16.58 -8.45 3.77
N ARG A 128 -16.46 -9.78 3.59
CA ARG A 128 -17.63 -10.68 3.60
C ARG A 128 -18.40 -10.64 4.92
N GLU A 129 -17.68 -10.59 6.03
CA GLU A 129 -18.31 -10.48 7.36
C GLU A 129 -19.05 -9.15 7.53
N TRP A 130 -18.50 -8.06 6.99
CA TRP A 130 -19.11 -6.74 7.04
C TRP A 130 -20.33 -6.58 6.12
N VAL A 131 -20.22 -7.02 4.86
CA VAL A 131 -21.35 -6.97 3.89
C VAL A 131 -22.48 -7.89 4.35
N GLY A 132 -22.12 -9.01 4.98
CA GLY A 132 -23.05 -10.02 5.45
C GLY A 132 -22.86 -11.33 4.69
N LEU A 133 -22.78 -12.44 5.44
CA LEU A 133 -22.43 -13.76 4.92
C LEU A 133 -23.41 -14.36 3.89
N GLY A 134 -24.57 -13.73 3.68
CA GLY A 134 -25.65 -14.22 2.80
C GLY A 134 -25.74 -13.55 1.43
N ASP A 135 -25.12 -12.39 1.24
CA ASP A 135 -25.22 -11.64 -0.01
C ASP A 135 -23.95 -11.86 -0.85
N PRO A 136 -24.06 -12.33 -2.11
CA PRO A 136 -22.90 -12.50 -2.96
C PRO A 136 -22.29 -11.14 -3.30
N ILE A 137 -21.01 -10.97 -2.99
CA ILE A 137 -20.22 -9.83 -3.45
C ILE A 137 -19.77 -10.14 -4.88
N GLU A 138 -20.32 -9.41 -5.86
CA GLU A 138 -20.00 -9.60 -7.29
C GLU A 138 -18.54 -9.23 -7.60
N ASP A 139 -18.09 -8.08 -7.09
CA ASP A 139 -16.70 -7.63 -7.18
C ASP A 139 -16.21 -7.12 -5.81
N PRO A 140 -15.41 -7.93 -5.07
CA PRO A 140 -14.79 -7.56 -3.79
C PRO A 140 -13.83 -6.37 -3.85
N TYR A 141 -13.48 -5.90 -5.04
CA TYR A 141 -12.58 -4.76 -5.23
C TYR A 141 -13.29 -3.57 -5.86
N ASP A 142 -14.62 -3.60 -5.94
CA ASP A 142 -15.42 -2.49 -6.46
C ASP A 142 -15.10 -1.19 -5.68
N PRO A 143 -14.64 -0.12 -6.34
CA PRO A 143 -14.26 1.10 -5.65
C PRO A 143 -15.38 1.75 -4.84
N THR A 144 -16.66 1.45 -5.09
CA THR A 144 -17.79 1.91 -4.24
C THR A 144 -17.85 1.14 -2.97
N LEU A 145 -17.83 -0.19 -3.10
CA LEU A 145 -17.91 -1.09 -1.98
C LEU A 145 -16.78 -0.77 -1.01
N ILE A 146 -15.54 -0.74 -1.52
CA ILE A 146 -14.36 -0.39 -0.75
C ILE A 146 -14.52 0.98 -0.07
N ARG A 147 -14.91 2.03 -0.79
CA ARG A 147 -15.04 3.38 -0.19
C ARG A 147 -16.10 3.48 0.89
N SER A 148 -17.17 2.69 0.77
CA SER A 148 -18.23 2.61 1.78
C SER A 148 -17.87 1.74 2.98
N ALA A 149 -16.82 0.92 2.87
CA ALA A 149 -16.39 0.05 3.94
C ALA A 149 -15.84 0.83 5.15
N PRO A 150 -16.05 0.32 6.37
CA PRO A 150 -15.38 0.82 7.55
C PRO A 150 -13.88 0.98 7.33
N ARG A 151 -13.31 2.04 7.92
CA ARG A 151 -11.90 2.40 7.72
C ARG A 151 -10.92 1.27 8.04
N HIS A 152 -11.21 0.43 9.04
CA HIS A 152 -10.36 -0.72 9.36
C HIS A 152 -10.36 -1.80 8.26
N ILE A 153 -11.45 -1.98 7.51
CA ILE A 153 -11.51 -2.92 6.37
C ILE A 153 -10.73 -2.36 5.18
N ARG A 154 -10.89 -1.06 4.91
CA ARG A 154 -10.12 -0.37 3.87
C ARG A 154 -8.61 -0.43 4.14
N ARG A 155 -8.20 -0.36 5.41
CA ARG A 155 -6.81 -0.55 5.87
C ARG A 155 -6.26 -1.91 5.47
N LEU A 156 -7.03 -2.99 5.64
CA LEU A 156 -6.60 -4.35 5.26
C LEU A 156 -6.31 -4.47 3.75
N LEU A 157 -7.19 -3.89 2.91
CA LEU A 157 -6.92 -3.86 1.46
C LEU A 157 -5.69 -3.00 1.13
N ALA A 158 -5.54 -1.85 1.78
CA ALA A 158 -4.39 -0.97 1.56
C ALA A 158 -3.07 -1.66 1.93
N GLU A 159 -3.05 -2.45 3.02
CA GLU A 159 -1.90 -3.27 3.41
C GLU A 159 -1.57 -4.32 2.35
N ALA A 160 -2.57 -5.07 1.88
CA ALA A 160 -2.36 -6.05 0.81
C ALA A 160 -1.80 -5.40 -0.48
N LEU A 161 -2.35 -4.26 -0.89
CA LEU A 161 -1.87 -3.53 -2.06
C LEU A 161 -0.47 -2.93 -1.85
N ALA A 162 -0.15 -2.48 -0.63
CA ALA A 162 1.17 -1.96 -0.31
C ALA A 162 2.24 -3.06 -0.38
N GLU A 163 1.90 -4.26 0.08
CA GLU A 163 2.73 -5.45 0.00
C GLU A 163 3.00 -5.86 -1.45
N GLU A 164 1.94 -5.94 -2.27
CA GLU A 164 2.04 -6.25 -3.70
C GLU A 164 2.85 -5.21 -4.47
N ALA A 165 2.66 -3.93 -4.17
CA ALA A 165 3.41 -2.86 -4.79
C ALA A 165 4.91 -2.93 -4.45
N THR A 166 5.23 -3.30 -3.21
CA THR A 166 6.61 -3.55 -2.76
C THR A 166 7.22 -4.73 -3.52
N ALA A 167 6.47 -5.84 -3.64
CA ALA A 167 6.90 -7.01 -4.39
C ALA A 167 7.15 -6.70 -5.86
N SER A 168 6.30 -5.88 -6.49
CA SER A 168 6.49 -5.46 -7.89
C SER A 168 7.79 -4.68 -8.08
N ILE A 169 8.10 -3.74 -7.17
CA ILE A 169 9.34 -2.97 -7.22
C ILE A 169 10.55 -3.89 -7.12
N VAL A 170 10.55 -4.79 -6.14
CA VAL A 170 11.65 -5.74 -5.90
C VAL A 170 11.82 -6.71 -7.08
N ALA A 171 10.73 -7.18 -7.68
CA ALA A 171 10.75 -8.06 -8.84
C ALA A 171 11.45 -7.42 -10.06
N ASP A 172 11.28 -6.12 -10.23
CA ASP A 172 11.83 -5.37 -11.36
C ASP A 172 13.30 -4.91 -11.14
N MET A 173 13.88 -5.16 -9.95
CA MET A 173 15.29 -4.84 -9.66
C MET A 173 16.31 -5.76 -10.35
N GLY A 174 15.85 -6.85 -10.97
CA GLY A 174 16.67 -7.75 -11.78
C GLY A 174 17.37 -8.88 -11.03
N ILE A 175 18.18 -9.65 -11.76
CA ILE A 175 18.68 -10.97 -11.34
C ILE A 175 19.61 -10.98 -10.11
N GLY A 176 20.17 -9.83 -9.75
CA GLY A 176 20.99 -9.66 -8.56
C GLY A 176 20.20 -9.75 -7.25
N VAL A 177 18.87 -9.69 -7.34
CA VAL A 177 17.97 -9.71 -6.19
C VAL A 177 17.28 -11.08 -6.07
N THR A 178 17.11 -11.54 -4.84
CA THR A 178 16.27 -12.69 -4.49
C THR A 178 15.33 -12.27 -3.37
N VAL A 179 14.05 -12.57 -3.49
CA VAL A 179 13.03 -12.20 -2.53
C VAL A 179 12.19 -13.41 -2.12
N TRP A 180 11.86 -13.46 -0.84
CA TRP A 180 10.88 -14.36 -0.24
C TRP A 180 9.74 -13.49 0.29
N HIS A 181 8.51 -13.85 -0.04
CA HIS A 181 7.28 -13.14 0.31
C HIS A 181 6.47 -13.95 1.33
N ASP A 182 5.68 -13.28 2.17
CA ASP A 182 4.76 -13.91 3.14
C ASP A 182 5.47 -14.95 4.02
N LEU A 183 6.53 -14.55 4.72
CA LEU A 183 7.28 -15.47 5.59
C LEU A 183 6.57 -15.69 6.93
N ASP A 184 6.44 -16.95 7.34
CA ASP A 184 5.94 -17.34 8.66
C ASP A 184 6.89 -16.84 9.77
N ALA A 185 6.37 -15.98 10.65
CA ALA A 185 7.05 -15.48 11.84
C ALA A 185 6.52 -16.12 13.14
N GLY A 186 5.77 -17.22 13.03
CA GLY A 186 5.19 -17.96 14.14
C GLY A 186 4.18 -17.12 14.93
N ALA A 187 4.39 -17.02 16.25
CA ALA A 187 3.50 -16.26 17.13
C ALA A 187 3.49 -14.74 16.85
N GLU A 188 4.48 -14.23 16.11
CA GLU A 188 4.55 -12.82 15.70
C GLU A 188 3.81 -12.54 14.39
N GLY A 189 3.13 -13.55 13.81
CA GLY A 189 2.38 -13.41 12.56
C GLY A 189 3.25 -13.73 11.34
N LYS A 190 3.38 -12.75 10.44
CA LYS A 190 4.19 -12.87 9.22
C LYS A 190 5.21 -11.74 9.12
N LEU A 191 6.23 -11.95 8.29
CA LEU A 191 7.09 -10.89 7.75
C LEU A 191 6.81 -10.79 6.26
N ASP A 192 6.39 -9.63 5.77
CA ASP A 192 5.98 -9.46 4.37
C ASP A 192 7.05 -9.88 3.37
N HIS A 193 8.29 -9.36 3.53
CA HIS A 193 9.37 -9.71 2.62
C HIS A 193 10.71 -9.89 3.32
N ALA A 194 11.46 -10.89 2.89
CA ALA A 194 12.91 -10.96 3.05
C ALA A 194 13.56 -10.72 1.69
N VAL A 195 14.35 -9.64 1.56
CA VAL A 195 14.98 -9.26 0.29
C VAL A 195 16.49 -9.36 0.40
N LEU A 196 17.08 -10.27 -0.36
CA LEU A 196 18.52 -10.39 -0.54
C LEU A 196 18.93 -9.58 -1.77
N ALA A 197 19.56 -8.44 -1.53
CA ALA A 197 20.07 -7.52 -2.54
C ALA A 197 21.60 -7.37 -2.42
N PRO A 198 22.28 -6.71 -3.38
CA PRO A 198 23.73 -6.48 -3.28
C PRO A 198 24.17 -5.76 -2.00
N SER A 199 23.29 -4.92 -1.43
CA SER A 199 23.52 -4.21 -0.18
C SER A 199 23.37 -5.06 1.08
N GLY A 200 22.80 -6.26 0.95
CA GLY A 200 22.60 -7.23 2.03
C GLY A 200 21.20 -7.82 2.08
N LEU A 201 20.94 -8.59 3.14
CA LEU A 201 19.62 -9.15 3.44
C LEU A 201 18.77 -8.19 4.29
N TRP A 202 17.57 -7.87 3.83
CA TRP A 202 16.66 -6.91 4.47
C TRP A 202 15.33 -7.56 4.85
N ALA A 203 14.81 -7.24 6.02
CA ALA A 203 13.44 -7.57 6.45
C ALA A 203 12.54 -6.37 6.19
N LEU A 204 11.44 -6.56 5.47
CA LEU A 204 10.53 -5.49 5.08
C LEU A 204 9.12 -5.80 5.60
N GLU A 205 8.44 -4.77 6.11
CA GLU A 205 6.97 -4.73 6.18
C GLU A 205 6.48 -3.58 5.30
N SER A 206 5.36 -3.79 4.61
CA SER A 206 4.72 -2.83 3.73
C SER A 206 3.46 -2.31 4.39
N ILE A 207 3.44 -1.04 4.80
CA ILE A 207 2.35 -0.50 5.61
C ILE A 207 1.77 0.76 4.99
N ASP A 208 0.44 0.89 5.04
CA ASP A 208 -0.28 2.04 4.54
C ASP A 208 -1.37 2.50 5.52
N TRP A 209 -1.04 3.50 6.34
CA TRP A 209 -1.96 4.06 7.33
C TRP A 209 -3.03 4.99 6.76
N GLY A 210 -3.02 5.29 5.45
CA GLY A 210 -3.96 6.22 4.81
C GLY A 210 -3.87 7.67 5.30
N ALA A 211 -2.77 8.03 5.97
CA ALA A 211 -2.47 9.39 6.40
C ALA A 211 -0.96 9.56 6.68
N PRO A 212 -0.47 10.81 6.73
CA PRO A 212 0.88 11.10 7.19
C PRO A 212 1.15 10.61 8.61
N VAL A 213 2.36 10.10 8.82
CA VAL A 213 2.87 9.64 10.12
C VAL A 213 4.20 10.30 10.44
N ARG A 214 4.61 10.20 11.70
CA ARG A 214 5.89 10.72 12.19
C ARG A 214 6.54 9.71 13.13
N ILE A 215 7.85 9.86 13.33
CA ILE A 215 8.60 9.03 14.26
C ILE A 215 8.72 9.77 15.59
N GLU A 216 8.26 9.15 16.67
CA GLU A 216 8.45 9.66 18.04
C GLU A 216 8.94 8.54 18.96
N HIS A 217 9.93 8.85 19.78
CA HIS A 217 10.48 7.90 20.77
C HIS A 217 10.83 6.51 20.20
N GLY A 218 11.27 6.46 18.94
CA GLY A 218 11.66 5.23 18.26
C GLY A 218 10.49 4.40 17.72
N GLU A 219 9.30 5.00 17.57
CA GLU A 219 8.10 4.33 17.07
C GLU A 219 7.34 5.22 16.09
N ILE A 220 6.46 4.62 15.27
CA ILE A 220 5.54 5.36 14.40
C ILE A 220 4.36 5.89 15.22
N VAL A 221 4.02 7.15 15.02
CA VAL A 221 2.81 7.77 15.57
C VAL A 221 2.04 8.50 14.46
N GLY A 222 0.72 8.48 14.55
CA GLY A 222 -0.17 9.13 13.60
C GLY A 222 -1.63 9.01 14.02
N GLU A 223 -2.49 9.88 13.49
CA GLU A 223 -3.92 9.92 13.83
C GLU A 223 -4.67 8.64 13.42
N THR A 224 -4.09 7.89 12.49
CA THR A 224 -4.72 6.76 11.83
C THR A 224 -4.29 5.40 12.37
N LEU A 225 -3.29 5.36 13.25
CA LEU A 225 -2.82 4.13 13.87
C LEU A 225 -3.87 3.57 14.85
N ALA A 226 -3.93 2.24 14.94
CA ALA A 226 -4.77 1.57 15.91
C ALA A 226 -4.22 1.80 17.34
N PRO A 227 -5.09 1.82 18.37
CA PRO A 227 -4.63 1.94 19.75
C PRO A 227 -3.62 0.85 20.13
N GLY A 228 -2.41 1.26 20.50
CA GLY A 228 -1.36 0.35 20.91
C GLY A 228 -0.59 -0.33 19.78
N GLU A 229 -0.85 0.02 18.51
CA GLU A 229 -0.05 -0.40 17.36
C GLU A 229 1.42 0.04 17.54
N ARG A 230 2.37 -0.88 17.28
CA ARG A 230 3.81 -0.59 17.44
C ARG A 230 4.59 -1.10 16.21
N PRO A 231 4.46 -0.44 15.04
CA PRO A 231 4.95 -0.98 13.77
C PRO A 231 6.44 -1.32 13.76
N VAL A 232 7.29 -0.48 14.36
CA VAL A 232 8.74 -0.73 14.42
C VAL A 232 9.02 -1.94 15.30
N LYS A 233 8.35 -2.03 16.46
CA LYS A 233 8.53 -3.14 17.39
C LYS A 233 8.03 -4.46 16.81
N GLU A 234 6.91 -4.44 16.10
CA GLU A 234 6.33 -5.58 15.39
C GLU A 234 7.28 -6.09 14.31
N LEU A 235 7.76 -5.23 13.41
CA LEU A 235 8.78 -5.59 12.42
C LEU A 235 10.05 -6.17 13.06
N VAL A 236 10.52 -5.59 14.17
CA VAL A 236 11.70 -6.12 14.89
C VAL A 236 11.44 -7.53 15.43
N ARG A 237 10.24 -7.81 15.92
CA ARG A 237 9.85 -9.12 16.45
C ARG A 237 9.69 -10.14 15.32
N ALA A 238 8.96 -9.82 14.25
CA ALA A 238 8.79 -10.68 13.09
C ALA A 238 10.15 -11.05 12.47
N ALA A 239 11.01 -10.05 12.21
CA ALA A 239 12.36 -10.29 11.69
C ALA A 239 13.23 -11.15 12.63
N ARG A 240 13.09 -11.01 13.95
CA ARG A 240 13.80 -11.86 14.93
C ARG A 240 13.27 -13.29 14.94
N ALA A 241 11.97 -13.48 14.80
CA ALA A 241 11.36 -14.81 14.72
C ALA A 241 11.85 -15.56 13.48
N VAL A 242 11.81 -14.91 12.32
CA VAL A 242 12.36 -15.46 11.06
C VAL A 242 13.87 -15.74 11.19
N GLN A 243 14.65 -14.81 11.75
CA GLN A 243 16.09 -15.03 11.99
C GLN A 243 16.35 -16.26 12.90
N LYS A 244 15.53 -16.47 13.94
CA LYS A 244 15.68 -17.62 14.85
C LYS A 244 15.42 -18.94 14.12
N GLN A 245 14.43 -18.96 13.24
CA GLN A 245 14.07 -20.12 12.42
C GLN A 245 15.16 -20.44 11.38
N THR A 246 15.60 -19.44 10.62
CA THR A 246 16.51 -19.64 9.48
C THR A 246 17.98 -19.69 9.89
N ARG A 247 18.31 -19.11 11.05
CA ARG A 247 19.67 -18.82 11.54
C ARG A 247 20.42 -17.81 10.67
N VAL A 248 19.70 -17.02 9.86
CA VAL A 248 20.27 -15.98 9.01
C VAL A 248 19.95 -14.61 9.60
N ARG A 249 20.97 -13.77 9.77
CA ARG A 249 20.81 -12.42 10.33
C ARG A 249 20.47 -11.43 9.23
N PHE A 250 19.45 -10.61 9.46
CA PHE A 250 19.14 -9.45 8.63
C PHE A 250 20.17 -8.33 8.84
N THR A 251 20.59 -7.73 7.74
CA THR A 251 21.41 -6.50 7.67
C THR A 251 20.66 -5.33 8.27
N GLY A 252 19.39 -5.17 7.88
CA GLY A 252 18.52 -4.08 8.31
C GLY A 252 17.05 -4.43 8.21
N ARG A 253 16.22 -3.48 8.62
CA ARG A 253 14.75 -3.58 8.70
C ARG A 253 14.13 -2.35 8.09
N LEU A 254 13.17 -2.52 7.20
CA LEU A 254 12.53 -1.43 6.46
C LEU A 254 11.02 -1.48 6.71
N LEU A 255 10.45 -0.33 7.07
CA LEU A 255 9.01 -0.06 6.92
C LEU A 255 8.84 0.65 5.59
N VAL A 256 8.27 -0.02 4.60
CA VAL A 256 8.01 0.54 3.27
C VAL A 256 6.62 1.16 3.27
N VAL A 257 6.55 2.46 3.00
CA VAL A 257 5.32 3.25 3.16
C VAL A 257 5.00 4.02 1.88
N PRO A 258 3.73 4.38 1.62
CA PRO A 258 3.39 5.30 0.53
C PRO A 258 4.19 6.60 0.62
N ASP A 259 4.48 7.21 -0.52
CA ASP A 259 5.27 8.45 -0.59
C ASP A 259 4.62 9.61 0.16
N SER A 260 3.28 9.58 0.28
CA SER A 260 2.48 10.55 1.03
C SER A 260 2.53 10.37 2.56
N ALA A 261 2.98 9.21 3.05
CA ALA A 261 2.98 8.90 4.48
C ALA A 261 4.09 9.65 5.24
N VAL A 262 5.18 10.00 4.57
CA VAL A 262 6.36 10.63 5.17
C VAL A 262 6.96 11.68 4.24
N ASP A 263 7.75 12.60 4.79
CA ASP A 263 8.30 13.76 4.06
C ASP A 263 9.68 13.55 3.42
N GLU A 264 10.46 12.66 4.02
CA GLU A 264 11.80 12.29 3.55
C GLU A 264 11.75 10.89 2.93
N ASP A 265 12.59 10.66 1.93
CA ASP A 265 12.69 9.38 1.21
C ASP A 265 13.10 8.23 2.14
N VAL A 266 13.96 8.53 3.12
CA VAL A 266 14.44 7.58 4.13
C VAL A 266 14.53 8.30 5.47
N GLN A 267 13.84 7.79 6.49
CA GLN A 267 13.97 8.25 7.87
C GLN A 267 14.53 7.14 8.77
N VAL A 268 15.45 7.51 9.65
CA VAL A 268 16.08 6.57 10.59
C VAL A 268 15.28 6.48 11.88
N VAL A 269 14.93 5.26 12.31
CA VAL A 269 14.35 5.02 13.63
C VAL A 269 15.44 4.57 14.61
N GLY A 270 15.65 5.34 15.67
CA GLY A 270 16.65 5.08 16.70
C GLY A 270 17.99 5.76 16.40
N SER A 271 19.12 5.07 16.66
CA SER A 271 20.45 5.66 16.49
C SER A 271 20.91 5.63 15.03
N PRO A 272 21.43 6.74 14.45
CA PRO A 272 21.98 6.75 13.10
C PRO A 272 23.10 5.73 12.84
N ARG A 273 23.92 5.43 13.86
CA ARG A 273 25.01 4.45 13.73
C ARG A 273 24.53 3.00 13.74
N LYS A 274 23.37 2.75 14.36
CA LYS A 274 22.79 1.42 14.47
C LYS A 274 21.27 1.55 14.45
N PRO A 275 20.69 1.81 13.26
CA PRO A 275 19.25 1.97 13.13
C PRO A 275 18.50 0.75 13.66
N THR A 276 17.38 1.00 14.33
CA THR A 276 16.44 -0.08 14.70
C THR A 276 15.68 -0.54 13.47
N ALA A 277 15.20 0.43 12.69
CA ALA A 277 14.57 0.28 11.38
C ALA A 277 14.77 1.57 10.57
N LEU A 278 14.48 1.50 9.27
CA LEU A 278 14.32 2.66 8.40
C LEU A 278 12.86 2.73 7.96
N VAL A 279 12.29 3.93 7.93
CA VAL A 279 11.02 4.18 7.23
C VAL A 279 11.36 4.70 5.85
N VAL A 280 10.89 4.01 4.81
CA VAL A 280 11.33 4.23 3.44
C VAL A 280 10.12 4.48 2.57
N ARG A 281 10.12 5.59 1.83
CA ARG A 281 9.14 5.83 0.78
C ARG A 281 9.22 4.72 -0.26
N ARG A 282 8.07 4.29 -0.75
CA ARG A 282 7.98 3.23 -1.76
C ARG A 282 8.86 3.52 -2.97
N THR A 283 8.90 4.76 -3.46
CA THR A 283 9.74 5.15 -4.60
C THR A 283 11.25 5.15 -4.30
N ALA A 284 11.64 5.29 -3.03
CA ALA A 284 13.04 5.26 -2.59
C ALA A 284 13.56 3.83 -2.31
N LEU A 285 12.67 2.84 -2.24
CA LEU A 285 13.02 1.46 -1.86
C LEU A 285 14.17 0.87 -2.69
N GLY A 286 14.11 1.04 -4.01
CA GLY A 286 15.15 0.52 -4.91
C GLY A 286 16.53 1.12 -4.63
N GLN A 287 16.61 2.40 -4.25
CA GLN A 287 17.87 3.06 -3.91
C GLN A 287 18.47 2.49 -2.62
N VAL A 288 17.64 2.29 -1.59
CA VAL A 288 18.06 1.68 -0.32
C VAL A 288 18.58 0.26 -0.55
N LEU A 289 17.83 -0.58 -1.28
CA LEU A 289 18.20 -1.97 -1.55
C LEU A 289 19.43 -2.09 -2.47
N ASN A 290 19.70 -1.10 -3.33
CA ASN A 290 20.93 -1.06 -4.14
C ASN A 290 22.16 -0.56 -3.36
N GLY A 291 21.99 -0.17 -2.10
CA GLY A 291 23.11 0.15 -1.20
C GLY A 291 23.49 1.62 -1.15
N VAL A 292 22.66 2.53 -1.68
CA VAL A 292 22.84 3.98 -1.52
C VAL A 292 22.84 4.38 -0.03
N PHE A 293 22.25 3.54 0.84
CA PHE A 293 22.13 3.76 2.29
C PHE A 293 22.57 2.56 3.16
N SER A 294 23.52 1.73 2.70
CA SER A 294 23.90 0.49 3.42
C SER A 294 24.99 0.68 4.49
N PRO A 295 24.92 -0.01 5.64
CA PRO A 295 26.06 -0.17 6.54
C PRO A 295 27.17 -1.01 5.89
N GLU A 296 28.44 -0.70 6.21
CA GLU A 296 29.62 -1.34 5.62
C GLU A 296 29.70 -2.86 5.89
N GLY A 297 30.05 -3.65 4.85
CA GLY A 297 30.38 -5.06 4.97
C GLY A 297 30.05 -5.88 3.72
N SER A 298 30.90 -6.85 3.37
CA SER A 298 30.60 -7.81 2.30
C SER A 298 29.63 -8.89 2.81
N VAL A 299 28.54 -9.12 2.08
CA VAL A 299 27.54 -10.15 2.41
C VAL A 299 27.77 -11.37 1.52
N ASP A 300 27.87 -12.57 2.12
CA ASP A 300 27.90 -13.82 1.35
C ASP A 300 26.49 -14.14 0.83
N VAL A 301 26.19 -13.63 -0.36
CA VAL A 301 24.89 -13.77 -1.02
C VAL A 301 24.55 -15.24 -1.30
N PHE A 302 25.53 -16.10 -1.56
CA PHE A 302 25.27 -17.49 -1.93
C PHE A 302 24.88 -18.32 -0.72
N GLU A 303 25.66 -18.25 0.36
CA GLU A 303 25.36 -18.97 1.60
C GLU A 303 24.00 -18.57 2.17
N ILE A 304 23.70 -17.26 2.18
CA ILE A 304 22.43 -16.73 2.68
C ILE A 304 21.26 -17.24 1.85
N ARG A 305 21.38 -17.21 0.51
CA ARG A 305 20.31 -17.67 -0.37
C ARG A 305 20.00 -19.13 -0.13
N ASP A 306 21.01 -19.99 -0.13
CA ASP A 306 20.83 -21.44 0.04
C ASP A 306 20.22 -21.75 1.40
N ARG A 307 20.66 -21.05 2.45
CA ARG A 307 20.13 -21.22 3.80
C ARG A 307 18.66 -20.81 3.90
N LEU A 308 18.28 -19.65 3.36
CA LEU A 308 16.89 -19.19 3.37
C LEU A 308 15.99 -20.12 2.56
N GLN A 309 16.42 -20.54 1.37
CA GLN A 309 15.65 -21.41 0.50
C GLN A 309 15.29 -22.76 1.17
N GLN A 310 16.14 -23.27 2.05
CA GLN A 310 15.93 -24.54 2.75
C GLN A 310 15.10 -24.42 4.03
N THR A 311 15.01 -23.23 4.64
CA THR A 311 14.53 -23.07 6.03
C THR A 311 13.33 -22.15 6.19
N VAL A 312 13.08 -21.27 5.22
CA VAL A 312 11.92 -20.37 5.22
C VAL A 312 10.63 -21.19 5.11
N ARG A 313 9.60 -20.73 5.80
CA ARG A 313 8.22 -21.20 5.66
C ARG A 313 7.37 -20.02 5.23
N PHE A 314 6.33 -20.30 4.46
CA PHE A 314 5.40 -19.31 3.94
C PHE A 314 4.04 -19.47 4.62
N VAL A 315 3.28 -18.38 4.68
CA VAL A 315 1.88 -18.35 5.15
C VAL A 315 0.88 -18.17 4.02
#